data_AF-A0A2V6LVK8-F1
#
_entry.id   AF-A0A2V6LVK8-F1
#
_cell.length_a   1.000
_cell.length_b   1.000
_cell.length_c   1.000
_cell.angle_alpha   90.00
_cell.angle_beta   90.00
_cell.angle_gamma   90.00
#
_symmetry.space_group_name_H-M   'P 1'
#
loop_
_entity.id
_entity.type
_entity.pdbx_description
1 polymer ?
#
loop_
_entity_poly.entity_id
_entity_poly.type
_entity_poly.pdbx_seq_one_letter_code
_entity_poly.pdbx_strand_id
1 'polypeptide(L)'
;MAVGGSGRLRHLVTRAAAVIRIDAVWLAVEPLDLRAGTETALARVVRVFGEARAHHAYLFANRRVNRIKLLVHDGIGIWLCARRLHQGRFIWASSQSGAQLTISIEQLQALVIGLPWCRIGAQATIRIA
;
A
#
# COMPACT_ATOMS: atom_id res chain seq x y z
N MET A 1 34.96 -26.50 -21.82
CA MET A 1 35.17 -26.68 -20.37
C MET A 1 34.70 -25.43 -19.63
N ALA A 2 33.97 -25.62 -18.53
CA ALA A 2 33.01 -24.68 -17.97
C ALA A 2 33.60 -23.46 -17.24
N VAL A 3 33.02 -22.28 -17.49
CA VAL A 3 33.08 -21.11 -16.60
C VAL A 3 31.75 -21.08 -15.84
N GLY A 4 31.71 -21.61 -14.63
CA GLY A 4 30.51 -21.67 -13.80
C GLY A 4 30.82 -21.29 -12.37
N GLY A 5 30.51 -20.06 -11.96
CA GLY A 5 30.80 -19.64 -10.58
C GLY A 5 30.24 -18.30 -10.09
N SER A 6 29.52 -17.51 -10.90
CA SER A 6 29.11 -16.15 -10.49
C SER A 6 27.59 -15.93 -10.38
N GLY A 7 26.77 -16.93 -10.73
CA GLY A 7 25.31 -16.81 -10.74
C GLY A 7 24.60 -17.05 -9.41
N ARG A 8 25.22 -17.75 -8.44
CA ARG A 8 24.51 -18.18 -7.22
C ARG A 8 24.54 -17.16 -6.07
N LEU A 9 25.51 -16.27 -6.01
CA LEU A 9 25.62 -15.32 -4.88
C LEU A 9 24.68 -14.10 -5.00
N ARG A 10 24.24 -13.73 -6.21
CA ARG A 10 23.32 -12.59 -6.40
C ARG A 10 21.90 -12.86 -5.91
N HIS A 11 21.57 -14.12 -5.63
CA HIS A 11 20.22 -14.53 -5.23
C HIS A 11 20.03 -14.67 -3.70
N LEU A 12 21.11 -14.55 -2.92
CA LEU A 12 21.13 -14.79 -1.47
C LEU A 12 20.93 -13.53 -0.63
N VAL A 13 21.07 -12.33 -1.21
CA VAL A 13 20.82 -11.05 -0.50
C VAL A 13 19.34 -10.62 -0.59
N THR A 14 18.54 -11.24 -1.47
CA THR A 14 17.15 -10.87 -1.75
C THR A 14 16.13 -11.79 -1.08
N ARG A 15 16.41 -12.27 0.13
CA ARG A 15 15.49 -13.12 0.90
C ARG A 15 15.43 -12.73 2.38
N ALA A 16 15.29 -11.43 2.66
CA ALA A 16 14.31 -11.11 3.70
C ALA A 16 12.97 -11.56 3.14
N ALA A 17 12.51 -12.77 3.49
CA ALA A 17 11.18 -13.23 3.12
C ALA A 17 10.21 -12.15 3.61
N ALA A 18 9.48 -11.52 2.69
CA ALA A 18 8.44 -10.60 3.09
C ALA A 18 7.46 -11.39 3.96
N VAL A 19 7.37 -11.04 5.24
CA VAL A 19 6.56 -11.76 6.24
C VAL A 19 5.07 -11.73 5.84
N ILE A 20 4.65 -10.71 5.10
CA ILE A 20 3.28 -10.55 4.59
C ILE A 20 3.35 -10.32 3.08
N ARG A 21 2.73 -11.22 2.30
CA ARG A 21 2.62 -11.11 0.82
C ARG A 21 1.54 -10.08 0.44
N ILE A 22 1.87 -9.20 -0.50
CA ILE A 22 0.94 -8.21 -1.06
C ILE A 22 1.05 -8.25 -2.59
N ASP A 23 -0.03 -8.68 -3.23
CA ASP A 23 -0.15 -8.79 -4.69
C ASP A 23 -0.82 -7.56 -5.31
N ALA A 24 -1.71 -6.90 -4.57
CA ALA A 24 -2.38 -5.67 -5.01
C ALA A 24 -2.60 -4.70 -3.84
N VAL A 25 -2.52 -3.41 -4.13
CA VAL A 25 -2.77 -2.34 -3.16
C VAL A 25 -3.92 -1.48 -3.64
N TRP A 26 -4.92 -1.34 -2.78
CA TRP A 26 -6.12 -0.54 -3.01
C TRP A 26 -6.17 0.59 -1.99
N LEU A 27 -6.60 1.76 -2.41
CA LEU A 27 -6.71 2.95 -1.58
C LEU A 27 -8.13 3.49 -1.63
N ALA A 28 -8.73 3.72 -0.46
CA ALA A 28 -10.02 4.39 -0.33
C ALA A 28 -9.80 5.90 -0.29
N VAL A 29 -10.54 6.65 -1.11
CA VAL A 29 -10.44 8.11 -1.17
C VAL A 29 -11.12 8.75 0.04
N GLU A 30 -12.29 8.24 0.42
CA GLU A 30 -13.02 8.73 1.58
C GLU A 30 -12.32 8.37 2.91
N PRO A 31 -12.27 9.31 3.88
CA PRO A 31 -11.61 9.06 5.15
C PRO A 31 -12.37 8.02 5.99
N LEU A 32 -11.61 7.27 6.79
CA LEU A 32 -12.13 6.36 7.82
C LEU A 32 -11.81 6.94 9.21
N ASP A 33 -12.71 6.73 10.18
CA ASP A 33 -12.34 6.92 11.58
C ASP A 33 -11.37 5.82 12.01
N LEU A 34 -10.07 6.16 12.03
CA LEU A 34 -9.00 5.23 12.36
C LEU A 34 -8.91 4.89 13.85
N ARG A 35 -9.82 5.38 14.70
CA ARG A 35 -10.00 4.86 16.07
C ARG A 35 -10.65 3.46 16.05
N ALA A 36 -11.43 3.16 15.02
CA ALA A 36 -12.11 1.88 14.90
C ALA A 36 -11.12 0.71 14.68
N GLY A 37 -11.46 -0.47 15.21
CA GLY A 37 -10.63 -1.68 15.16
C GLY A 37 -10.64 -2.41 13.82
N THR A 38 -10.11 -3.64 13.83
CA THR A 38 -9.99 -4.50 12.64
C THR A 38 -11.33 -4.77 11.96
N GLU A 39 -12.36 -5.16 12.72
CA GLU A 39 -13.68 -5.49 12.17
C GLU A 39 -14.33 -4.31 11.42
N THR A 40 -14.23 -3.09 11.97
CA THR A 40 -14.78 -1.91 11.29
C THR A 40 -13.99 -1.58 10.02
N ALA A 41 -12.66 -1.75 10.04
CA ALA A 41 -11.84 -1.57 8.85
C ALA A 41 -12.18 -2.63 7.78
N LEU A 42 -12.40 -3.89 8.18
CA LEU A 42 -12.81 -4.97 7.28
C LEU A 42 -14.21 -4.72 6.69
N ALA A 43 -15.17 -4.30 7.52
CA ALA A 43 -16.50 -3.90 7.04
C ALA A 43 -16.41 -2.73 6.05
N ARG A 44 -15.49 -1.78 6.27
CA ARG A 44 -15.21 -0.71 5.31
C ARG A 44 -14.59 -1.25 4.03
N VAL A 45 -13.72 -2.26 4.10
CA VAL A 45 -13.18 -2.93 2.91
C VAL A 45 -14.31 -3.48 2.05
N VAL A 46 -15.20 -4.29 2.63
CA VAL A 46 -16.34 -4.87 1.91
C VAL A 46 -17.23 -3.79 1.31
N ARG A 47 -17.52 -2.72 2.06
CA ARG A 47 -18.38 -1.63 1.57
C ARG A 47 -17.79 -0.87 0.38
N VAL A 48 -16.47 -0.64 0.37
CA VAL A 48 -15.82 0.21 -0.64
C VAL A 48 -15.34 -0.62 -1.82
N PHE A 49 -14.68 -1.74 -1.56
CA PHE A 49 -14.00 -2.58 -2.56
C PHE A 49 -14.79 -3.85 -2.93
N GLY A 50 -15.96 -4.08 -2.31
CA GLY A 50 -16.82 -5.25 -2.54
C GLY A 50 -16.42 -6.48 -1.73
N GLU A 51 -15.12 -6.75 -1.61
CA GLU A 51 -14.60 -7.91 -0.89
C GLU A 51 -13.14 -7.70 -0.42
N ALA A 52 -12.73 -8.50 0.58
CA ALA A 52 -11.34 -8.63 0.99
C ALA A 52 -10.72 -9.86 0.33
N ARG A 53 -9.81 -9.67 -0.62
CA ARG A 53 -9.15 -10.76 -1.35
C ARG A 53 -7.83 -11.16 -0.71
N ALA A 54 -7.46 -12.42 -0.87
CA ALA A 54 -6.15 -12.92 -0.45
C ALA A 54 -5.00 -12.13 -1.07
N HIS A 55 -4.01 -11.84 -0.23
CA HIS A 55 -2.82 -11.06 -0.50
C HIS A 55 -3.09 -9.64 -1.01
N HIS A 56 -4.28 -9.08 -0.74
CA HIS A 56 -4.58 -7.68 -1.05
C HIS A 56 -4.44 -6.80 0.17
N ALA A 57 -3.93 -5.59 -0.08
CA ALA A 57 -3.73 -4.55 0.91
C ALA A 57 -4.70 -3.39 0.65
N TYR A 58 -5.40 -2.92 1.68
CA TYR A 58 -6.40 -1.87 1.63
C TYR A 58 -6.02 -0.71 2.54
N LEU A 59 -5.82 0.46 1.94
CA LEU A 59 -5.36 1.68 2.59
C LEU A 59 -6.51 2.62 2.91
N PHE A 60 -6.46 3.16 4.13
CA PHE A 60 -7.38 4.17 4.62
C PHE A 60 -6.60 5.30 5.27
N ALA A 61 -7.03 6.55 5.07
CA ALA A 61 -6.54 7.70 5.81
C ALA A 61 -7.62 8.23 6.77
N ASN A 62 -7.19 8.91 7.83
CA ASN A 62 -8.11 9.71 8.62
C ASN A 62 -8.43 11.04 7.93
N ARG A 63 -9.44 11.76 8.40
CA ARG A 63 -9.85 13.06 7.83
C ARG A 63 -8.75 14.12 7.82
N ARG A 64 -7.80 14.06 8.76
CA ARG A 64 -6.64 14.97 8.84
C ARG A 64 -5.45 14.51 8.00
N VAL A 65 -5.53 13.31 7.42
CA VAL A 65 -4.53 12.70 6.55
C VAL A 65 -3.14 12.64 7.22
N ASN A 66 -3.08 12.52 8.54
CA ASN A 66 -1.83 12.39 9.30
C ASN A 66 -1.64 10.99 9.90
N ARG A 67 -2.61 10.11 9.66
CA ARG A 67 -2.61 8.71 10.03
C ARG A 67 -3.19 7.90 8.89
N ILE A 68 -2.62 6.72 8.67
CA ILE A 68 -3.16 5.71 7.77
C ILE A 68 -3.31 4.38 8.50
N LYS A 69 -4.23 3.55 8.01
CA LYS A 69 -4.27 2.13 8.29
C LYS A 69 -4.14 1.35 7.00
N LEU A 70 -3.42 0.23 7.07
CA LEU A 70 -3.30 -0.75 6.01
C LEU A 70 -3.85 -2.07 6.52
N LEU A 71 -4.96 -2.52 5.94
CA LEU A 71 -5.54 -3.83 6.19
C LEU A 71 -5.03 -4.80 5.13
N VAL A 72 -4.46 -5.94 5.52
CA VAL A 72 -4.02 -6.98 4.58
C VAL A 72 -4.71 -8.28 4.91
N HIS A 73 -5.35 -8.91 3.93
CA HIS A 73 -5.80 -10.30 4.07
C HIS A 73 -4.66 -11.20 3.56
N ASP A 74 -4.02 -11.98 4.42
CA ASP A 74 -2.83 -12.76 4.06
C ASP A 74 -3.13 -14.12 3.41
N GLY A 75 -4.41 -14.46 3.25
CA GLY A 75 -4.87 -15.75 2.74
C GLY A 75 -5.53 -16.61 3.81
N ILE A 76 -5.22 -16.37 5.08
CA ILE A 76 -5.74 -17.13 6.23
C ILE A 76 -6.42 -16.19 7.23
N GLY A 77 -5.86 -15.01 7.45
CA GLY A 77 -6.36 -14.02 8.39
C GLY A 77 -6.10 -12.58 7.94
N ILE A 78 -6.35 -11.66 8.87
CA ILE A 78 -6.27 -10.22 8.63
C ILE A 78 -5.16 -9.61 9.49
N TRP A 79 -4.32 -8.81 8.85
CA TRP A 79 -3.38 -7.90 9.50
C TRP A 79 -3.90 -6.48 9.42
N LEU A 80 -3.73 -5.70 10.48
CA LEU A 80 -4.03 -4.27 10.48
C LEU A 80 -2.83 -3.48 11.00
N CYS A 81 -2.14 -2.81 10.07
CA CYS A 81 -1.02 -1.95 10.38
C CYS A 81 -1.49 -0.51 10.51
N ALA A 82 -1.11 0.17 11.60
CA ALA A 82 -1.36 1.59 11.78
C ALA A 82 -0.06 2.39 11.62
N ARG A 83 -0.13 3.52 10.91
CA ARG A 83 1.02 4.41 10.75
C ARG A 83 0.61 5.87 10.95
N ARG A 84 1.41 6.61 11.71
CA ARG A 84 1.26 8.04 11.96
C ARG A 84 2.59 8.73 11.63
N LEU A 85 2.53 9.83 10.89
CA LEU A 85 3.70 10.68 10.73
C LEU A 85 3.94 11.48 12.02
N HIS A 86 5.21 11.60 12.42
CA HIS A 86 5.59 12.43 13.56
C HIS A 86 5.22 13.91 13.30
N GLN A 87 5.43 14.38 12.07
CA GLN A 87 5.06 15.70 11.58
C GLN A 87 4.48 15.61 10.16
N GLY A 88 3.66 16.60 9.78
CA GLY A 88 3.06 16.70 8.45
C GLY A 88 1.83 15.82 8.22
N ARG A 89 1.52 15.61 6.94
CA ARG A 89 0.37 14.85 6.43
C ARG A 89 0.82 14.04 5.22
N PHE A 90 0.18 12.90 5.00
CA PHE A 90 0.33 12.17 3.75
C PHE A 90 -0.31 12.97 2.61
N ILE A 91 0.26 12.82 1.42
CA ILE A 91 -0.44 13.20 0.19
C ILE A 91 -1.47 12.11 -0.10
N TRP A 92 -2.72 12.49 -0.33
CA TRP A 92 -3.83 11.56 -0.55
C TRP A 92 -4.53 11.84 -1.87
N ALA A 93 -5.23 10.82 -2.38
CA ALA A 93 -6.05 10.98 -3.57
C ALA A 93 -7.18 11.98 -3.33
N SER A 94 -7.53 12.74 -4.35
CA SER A 94 -8.64 13.69 -4.29
C SER A 94 -9.97 13.00 -4.60
N SER A 95 -11.09 13.63 -4.23
CA SER A 95 -12.44 13.13 -4.53
C SER A 95 -12.71 12.97 -6.03
N GLN A 96 -11.95 13.66 -6.88
CA GLN A 96 -12.05 13.55 -8.34
C GLN A 96 -11.51 12.21 -8.86
N SER A 97 -10.73 11.48 -8.05
CA SER A 97 -10.18 10.17 -8.41
C SER A 97 -11.17 9.00 -8.23
N GLY A 98 -12.44 9.29 -7.90
CA GLY A 98 -13.46 8.28 -7.60
C GLY A 98 -13.44 7.85 -6.13
N ALA A 99 -14.17 6.78 -5.79
CA ALA A 99 -14.25 6.28 -4.41
C ALA A 99 -13.01 5.49 -3.98
N GLN A 100 -12.32 4.86 -4.94
CA GLN A 100 -11.18 3.98 -4.73
C GLN A 100 -10.23 3.99 -5.93
N LEU A 101 -8.97 3.60 -5.70
CA LEU A 101 -7.98 3.42 -6.75
C LEU A 101 -6.97 2.32 -6.39
N THR A 102 -6.37 1.72 -7.41
CA THR A 102 -5.22 0.82 -7.25
C THR A 102 -3.94 1.64 -7.30
N ILE A 103 -2.97 1.31 -6.44
CA ILE A 103 -1.61 1.88 -6.47
C ILE A 103 -0.56 0.78 -6.57
N SER A 104 0.62 1.10 -7.11
CA SER A 104 1.72 0.13 -7.16
C SER A 104 2.38 -0.07 -5.80
N ILE A 105 3.17 -1.14 -5.65
CA ILE A 105 3.98 -1.38 -4.45
C ILE A 105 4.98 -0.23 -4.24
N GLU A 106 5.58 0.29 -5.31
CA GLU A 106 6.50 1.44 -5.25
C GLU A 106 5.80 2.71 -4.74
N GLN A 107 4.55 2.93 -5.19
CA GLN A 107 3.71 4.02 -4.70
C GLN A 107 3.35 3.83 -3.22
N LEU A 108 3.01 2.61 -2.80
CA LEU A 108 2.81 2.30 -1.37
C LEU A 108 4.07 2.59 -0.56
N GLN A 109 5.25 2.16 -1.03
CA GLN A 109 6.53 2.39 -0.36
C GLN A 109 6.83 3.88 -0.18
N ALA A 110 6.59 4.70 -1.21
CA ALA A 110 6.70 6.16 -1.12
C ALA A 110 5.66 6.76 -0.16
N LEU A 111 4.41 6.31 -0.25
CA LEU A 111 3.30 6.78 0.58
C LEU A 111 3.60 6.54 2.06
N VAL A 112 4.03 5.34 2.45
CA VAL A 112 4.27 5.04 3.87
C VAL A 112 5.31 5.98 4.46
N ILE A 113 6.38 6.32 3.74
CA ILE A 113 7.38 7.27 4.24
C ILE A 113 6.97 8.74 4.11
N GLY A 114 5.77 9.03 3.58
CA GLY A 114 5.21 10.39 3.49
C GLY A 114 5.59 11.15 2.22
N LEU A 115 6.18 10.48 1.21
CA LEU A 115 6.54 11.09 -0.06
C LEU A 115 5.33 11.25 -1.01
N PRO A 116 5.43 12.12 -2.04
CA PRO A 116 4.41 12.32 -3.07
C PRO A 116 4.25 11.10 -4.00
N TRP A 117 3.63 10.04 -3.48
CA TRP A 117 3.47 8.76 -4.16
C TRP A 117 2.81 8.85 -5.54
N CYS A 118 1.88 9.79 -5.75
CA CYS A 118 1.19 9.97 -7.03
C CYS A 118 2.14 10.36 -8.20
N ARG A 119 3.36 10.79 -7.89
CA ARG A 119 4.40 11.13 -8.88
C ARG A 119 5.37 9.98 -9.16
N ILE A 120 5.19 8.83 -8.50
CA ILE A 120 6.08 7.66 -8.63
C ILE A 120 5.54 6.70 -9.70
N GLY A 121 6.46 6.00 -10.37
CA GLY A 121 6.15 5.00 -11.42
C GLY A 121 6.00 5.65 -12.79
N ALA A 122 5.02 5.20 -13.59
CA ALA A 122 4.79 5.72 -14.95
C ALA A 122 4.57 7.24 -15.02
N GLN A 123 4.12 7.86 -13.92
CA GLN A 123 3.93 9.31 -13.80
C GLN A 123 5.24 10.10 -13.63
N ALA A 124 6.37 9.42 -13.37
CA ALA A 124 7.70 10.03 -13.27
C ALA A 124 8.39 10.20 -14.64
N THR A 125 7.68 9.95 -15.75
CA THR A 125 8.26 10.00 -17.10
C THR A 125 8.44 11.44 -17.58
N ILE A 126 9.67 11.82 -17.89
CA ILE A 126 9.97 13.08 -18.59
C ILE A 126 9.96 12.78 -20.10
N ARG A 127 9.15 13.51 -20.87
CA ARG A 127 9.12 13.42 -22.33
C ARG A 127 9.50 14.78 -22.91
N ILE A 128 10.36 14.76 -23.91
CA ILE A 128 10.63 15.93 -24.75
C ILE A 128 9.57 15.90 -25.86
N ALA A 129 8.93 17.05 -26.09
CA ALA A 129 7.91 17.22 -27.13
C ALA A 129 8.51 17.07 -28.53
#